data_AF-A0A317AHQ5-F1
#
_entry.id   AF-A0A317AHQ5-F1
#
_cell.length_a   1.000
_cell.length_b   1.000
_cell.length_c   1.000
_cell.angle_alpha   90.00
_cell.angle_beta   90.00
_cell.angle_gamma   90.00
#
_symmetry.space_group_name_H-M   'P 1'
#
loop_
_entity.id
_entity.type
_entity.pdbx_description
1 polymer ?
#
loop_
_entity_poly.entity_id
_entity_poly.type
_entity_poly.pdbx_seq_one_letter_code
_entity_poly.pdbx_strand_id
1 'polypeptide(L)'
;MPQLPDQPSSEEAREAAGLTKLQWDNFLLLTREYVKKLRKHEPNLTWRGISNDKRSQIFQDINTELQRQKLPTIDKDEVLALRMSQALSKLRTEDKKKAQVTANITPYSVDTTSTANQPPRKLPYDPTRHT
;
A
#
# COMPACT_ATOMS: atom_id res chain seq x y z
N MET A 1 -27.83 12.11 -4.63
CA MET A 1 -26.78 11.06 -4.58
C MET A 1 -25.79 11.46 -3.50
N PRO A 2 -25.34 10.54 -2.61
CA PRO A 2 -24.44 10.90 -1.51
C PRO A 2 -23.07 11.30 -2.07
N GLN A 3 -22.59 12.45 -1.61
CA GLN A 3 -21.27 13.01 -1.90
C GLN A 3 -20.23 12.17 -1.16
N LEU A 4 -19.16 11.73 -1.84
CA LEU A 4 -18.10 10.97 -1.18
C LEU A 4 -17.40 11.85 -0.13
N PRO A 5 -17.14 11.35 1.10
CA PRO A 5 -16.36 12.09 2.10
C PRO A 5 -14.91 12.30 1.64
N ASP A 6 -14.16 13.20 2.29
CA ASP A 6 -12.77 13.56 1.89
C ASP A 6 -11.81 12.34 1.89
N GLN A 7 -12.13 11.30 2.69
CA GLN A 7 -11.41 10.02 2.74
C GLN A 7 -12.37 8.83 2.79
N PRO A 8 -12.96 8.42 1.67
CA PRO A 8 -13.85 7.27 1.63
C PRO A 8 -13.11 5.98 1.94
N SER A 9 -13.75 5.11 2.73
CA SER A 9 -13.33 3.73 2.86
C SER A 9 -13.44 3.01 1.50
N SER A 10 -12.67 1.93 1.31
CA SER A 10 -12.78 1.10 0.09
C SER A 10 -14.21 0.55 -0.11
N GLU A 11 -14.98 0.44 0.97
CA GLU A 11 -16.37 0.00 0.93
C GLU A 11 -17.32 1.11 0.45
N GLU A 12 -17.17 2.33 0.97
CA GLU A 12 -17.96 3.49 0.52
C GLU A 12 -17.67 3.85 -0.94
N ALA A 13 -16.41 3.73 -1.36
CA ALA A 13 -16.02 3.93 -2.76
C ALA A 13 -16.64 2.86 -3.68
N ARG A 14 -16.78 1.62 -3.21
CA ARG A 14 -17.46 0.53 -3.95
C ARG A 14 -18.95 0.82 -4.10
N GLU A 15 -19.61 1.19 -3.00
CA GLU A 15 -21.03 1.53 -2.99
C GLU A 15 -21.32 2.75 -3.88
N ALA A 16 -20.49 3.78 -3.80
CA ALA A 16 -20.60 4.97 -4.63
C ALA A 16 -20.39 4.69 -6.13
N ALA A 17 -19.65 3.63 -6.47
CA ALA A 17 -19.43 3.16 -7.83
C ALA A 17 -20.47 2.13 -8.30
N GLY A 18 -21.37 1.67 -7.42
CA GLY A 18 -22.38 0.66 -7.75
C GLY A 18 -21.80 -0.71 -8.11
N LEU A 19 -20.57 -1.01 -7.68
CA LEU A 19 -19.87 -2.24 -8.04
C LEU A 19 -20.18 -3.36 -7.04
N THR A 20 -20.39 -4.57 -7.55
CA THR A 20 -20.43 -5.79 -6.72
C THR A 20 -19.06 -6.05 -6.11
N LYS A 21 -19.00 -6.82 -5.02
CA LYS A 21 -17.73 -7.15 -4.35
C LYS A 21 -16.71 -7.80 -5.30
N LEU A 22 -17.16 -8.71 -6.17
CA LEU A 22 -16.29 -9.38 -7.14
C LEU A 22 -15.74 -8.40 -8.20
N GLN A 23 -16.59 -7.50 -8.71
CA GLN A 23 -16.17 -6.48 -9.67
C GLN A 23 -15.20 -5.50 -9.03
N TRP A 24 -15.46 -5.14 -7.77
CA TRP A 24 -14.56 -4.32 -6.98
C TRP A 24 -13.20 -4.99 -6.80
N ASP A 25 -13.14 -6.26 -6.39
CA ASP A 25 -11.87 -6.98 -6.21
C ASP A 25 -11.05 -7.04 -7.51
N ASN A 26 -11.69 -7.23 -8.67
CA ASN A 26 -11.02 -7.15 -9.97
C ASN A 26 -10.50 -5.73 -10.28
N PHE A 27 -11.29 -4.70 -9.99
CA PHE A 27 -10.86 -3.31 -10.12
C PHE A 27 -9.66 -3.00 -9.20
N LEU A 28 -9.63 -3.53 -7.97
CA LEU A 28 -8.50 -3.38 -7.06
C LEU A 28 -7.22 -4.04 -7.59
N LEU A 29 -7.35 -5.21 -8.24
CA LEU A 29 -6.23 -5.91 -8.88
C LEU A 29 -5.71 -5.12 -10.07
N LEU A 30 -6.60 -4.67 -10.96
CA LEU A 30 -6.27 -3.93 -12.16
C LEU A 30 -5.56 -2.61 -11.84
N THR A 31 -6.09 -1.84 -10.89
CA THR A 31 -5.44 -0.59 -10.43
C THR A 31 -4.07 -0.87 -9.81
N ARG A 32 -3.91 -1.95 -9.05
CA ARG A 32 -2.61 -2.33 -8.47
C ARG A 32 -1.59 -2.66 -9.56
N GLU A 33 -1.96 -3.43 -10.56
CA GLU A 33 -1.08 -3.77 -11.69
C GLU A 33 -0.69 -2.54 -12.51
N TYR A 34 -1.64 -1.63 -12.73
CA TYR A 34 -1.38 -0.37 -13.43
C TYR A 34 -0.37 0.49 -12.65
N VAL A 35 -0.58 0.66 -11.34
CA VAL A 35 0.34 1.43 -10.49
C VAL A 35 1.73 0.78 -10.42
N LYS A 36 1.82 -0.56 -10.36
CA LYS A 36 3.11 -1.26 -10.43
C LYS A 36 3.86 -0.93 -11.72
N LYS A 37 3.17 -0.92 -12.87
CA LYS A 37 3.77 -0.53 -14.16
C LYS A 37 4.23 0.93 -14.12
N LEU A 38 3.37 1.84 -13.67
CA LEU A 38 3.67 3.26 -13.55
C LEU A 38 4.94 3.50 -12.72
N ARG A 39 5.07 2.76 -11.61
CA ARG A 39 6.19 2.89 -10.67
C ARG A 39 7.51 2.32 -11.17
N LYS A 40 7.48 1.39 -12.13
CA LYS A 40 8.71 0.93 -12.81
C LYS A 40 9.36 2.06 -13.62
N HIS A 41 8.55 2.97 -14.15
CA HIS A 41 9.03 4.13 -14.90
C HIS A 41 9.33 5.31 -13.97
N GLU A 42 8.45 5.58 -13.00
CA GLU A 42 8.59 6.70 -12.07
C GLU A 42 8.38 6.27 -10.59
N PRO A 43 9.45 5.88 -9.87
CA PRO A 43 9.34 5.25 -8.54
C PRO A 43 8.81 6.18 -7.44
N ASN A 44 8.97 7.49 -7.62
CA ASN A 44 8.58 8.55 -6.67
C ASN A 44 7.32 9.30 -7.09
N LEU A 45 6.62 8.85 -8.13
CA LEU A 45 5.42 9.52 -8.62
C LEU A 45 4.29 9.45 -7.58
N THR A 46 3.62 10.58 -7.38
CA THR A 46 2.43 10.67 -6.53
C THR A 46 1.23 11.03 -7.39
N TRP A 47 0.03 10.58 -7.03
CA TRP A 47 -1.18 10.91 -7.78
C TRP A 47 -1.36 12.43 -7.94
N ARG A 48 -1.08 13.20 -6.86
CA ARG A 48 -1.10 14.68 -6.87
C ARG A 48 -0.07 15.31 -7.81
N GLY A 49 1.03 14.63 -8.10
CA GLY A 49 2.07 15.09 -9.03
C GLY A 49 1.78 14.78 -10.51
N ILE A 50 0.79 13.94 -10.81
CA ILE A 50 0.39 13.64 -12.20
C ILE A 50 -0.45 14.82 -12.75
N SER A 51 -0.19 15.26 -13.98
CA SER A 51 -1.00 16.28 -14.65
C SER A 51 -2.43 15.80 -14.86
N ASN A 52 -3.40 16.72 -14.90
CA ASN A 52 -4.80 16.37 -15.11
C ASN A 52 -5.00 15.60 -16.43
N ASP A 53 -4.31 15.98 -17.51
CA ASP A 53 -4.41 15.27 -18.80
C ASP A 53 -4.00 13.79 -18.68
N LYS A 54 -2.89 13.52 -17.98
CA LYS A 54 -2.45 12.15 -17.71
C LYS A 54 -3.44 11.41 -16.80
N ARG A 55 -4.06 12.07 -15.82
CA ARG A 55 -5.08 11.44 -14.97
C ARG A 55 -6.30 11.03 -15.80
N SER A 56 -6.78 11.92 -16.67
CA SER A 56 -7.88 11.62 -17.59
C SER A 56 -7.55 10.48 -18.56
N GLN A 57 -6.31 10.42 -19.07
CA GLN A 57 -5.86 9.30 -19.88
C GLN A 57 -5.87 7.99 -19.08
N ILE A 58 -5.33 7.98 -17.86
CA ILE A 58 -5.33 6.81 -16.99
C ILE A 58 -6.76 6.35 -16.69
N PHE A 59 -7.68 7.29 -16.47
CA PHE A 59 -9.10 6.99 -16.26
C PHE A 59 -9.74 6.31 -17.48
N GLN A 60 -9.48 6.83 -18.67
CA GLN A 60 -9.95 6.24 -19.93
C GLN A 60 -9.34 4.85 -20.17
N ASP A 61 -8.04 4.69 -19.95
CA ASP A 61 -7.35 3.40 -20.10
C ASP A 61 -7.94 2.34 -19.16
N ILE A 62 -8.18 2.71 -17.91
CA ILE A 62 -8.74 1.81 -16.90
C ILE A 62 -10.18 1.45 -17.25
N ASN A 63 -11.00 2.41 -17.65
CA ASN A 63 -12.37 2.12 -18.09
C ASN A 63 -12.40 1.25 -19.36
N THR A 64 -11.47 1.44 -20.29
CA THR A 64 -11.33 0.60 -21.49
C THR A 64 -10.99 -0.84 -21.11
N GLU A 65 -10.06 -1.04 -20.16
CA GLU A 65 -9.69 -2.38 -19.71
C GLU A 65 -10.80 -3.03 -18.87
N LEU A 66 -11.56 -2.25 -18.09
CA LEU A 66 -12.77 -2.73 -17.40
C LEU A 66 -13.83 -3.23 -18.40
N GLN A 67 -14.10 -2.45 -19.46
CA GLN A 67 -15.03 -2.86 -20.52
C GLN A 67 -14.56 -4.13 -21.22
N ARG A 68 -13.27 -4.23 -21.53
CA ARG A 68 -12.66 -5.43 -22.12
C ARG A 68 -12.87 -6.67 -21.24
N GLN A 69 -12.82 -6.50 -19.91
CA GLN A 69 -13.07 -7.57 -18.94
C GLN A 69 -14.57 -7.77 -18.62
N LYS A 70 -15.47 -7.08 -19.33
CA LYS A 70 -16.93 -7.09 -19.11
C LYS A 70 -17.33 -6.64 -17.70
N LEU A 71 -16.55 -5.73 -17.12
CA LEU A 71 -16.81 -5.09 -15.84
C LEU A 71 -17.52 -3.74 -16.07
N PRO A 72 -18.31 -3.26 -15.10
CA PRO A 72 -18.92 -1.94 -15.20
C PRO A 72 -17.84 -0.85 -15.20
N THR A 73 -18.03 0.16 -16.04
CA THR A 73 -17.19 1.35 -16.03
C THR A 73 -17.44 2.17 -14.78
N ILE A 74 -16.41 2.91 -14.36
CA ILE A 74 -16.51 3.84 -13.24
C ILE A 74 -16.87 5.19 -13.81
N ASP A 75 -17.98 5.77 -13.36
CA ASP A 75 -18.42 7.11 -13.77
C ASP A 75 -17.73 8.24 -12.98
N LYS A 76 -17.27 7.93 -11.76
CA LYS A 76 -16.74 8.94 -10.83
C LYS A 76 -15.22 8.92 -10.85
N ASP A 77 -14.61 9.96 -11.42
CA ASP A 77 -13.16 10.17 -11.38
C ASP A 77 -12.61 10.22 -9.94
N GLU A 78 -13.41 10.70 -8.99
CA GLU A 78 -13.08 10.74 -7.55
C GLU A 78 -12.77 9.36 -6.98
N VAL A 79 -13.51 8.32 -7.39
CA VAL A 79 -13.30 6.93 -6.93
C VAL A 79 -11.96 6.40 -7.43
N LEU A 80 -11.62 6.72 -8.69
CA LEU A 80 -10.33 6.33 -9.25
C LEU A 80 -9.18 7.12 -8.61
N ALA A 81 -9.33 8.43 -8.47
CA ALA A 81 -8.32 9.32 -7.88
C ALA A 81 -7.95 8.89 -6.46
N LEU A 82 -8.96 8.60 -5.63
CA LEU A 82 -8.78 8.05 -4.29
C LEU A 82 -8.00 6.74 -4.36
N ARG A 83 -8.45 5.81 -5.22
CA ARG A 83 -7.88 4.47 -5.26
C ARG A 83 -6.43 4.47 -5.74
N MET A 84 -6.12 5.26 -6.77
CA MET A 84 -4.76 5.42 -7.29
C MET A 84 -3.84 6.04 -6.25
N SER A 85 -4.30 7.06 -5.53
CA SER A 85 -3.56 7.67 -4.42
C SER A 85 -3.23 6.65 -3.31
N GLN A 86 -4.23 5.84 -2.90
CA GLN A 86 -4.04 4.79 -1.91
C GLN A 86 -3.09 3.68 -2.40
N ALA A 87 -3.22 3.24 -3.65
CA ALA A 87 -2.39 2.19 -4.23
C ALA A 87 -0.91 2.61 -4.34
N LEU A 88 -0.65 3.84 -4.81
CA LEU A 88 0.70 4.43 -4.84
C LEU A 88 1.29 4.54 -3.42
N SER A 89 0.49 4.99 -2.46
CA SER A 89 0.92 5.14 -1.06
C SER A 89 1.23 3.80 -0.40
N LYS A 90 0.40 2.76 -0.63
CA LYS A 90 0.64 1.40 -0.11
C LYS A 90 1.93 0.80 -0.66
N LEU A 91 2.14 0.87 -1.97
CA LEU A 91 3.35 0.38 -2.61
C LEU A 91 4.61 1.07 -2.07
N ARG A 92 4.56 2.39 -1.84
CA ARG A 92 5.67 3.13 -1.21
C ARG A 92 6.01 2.62 0.19
N THR A 93 4.99 2.32 0.99
CA THR A 93 5.17 1.75 2.34
C THR A 93 5.71 0.32 2.29
N GLU A 94 5.26 -0.49 1.33
CA GLU A 94 5.77 -1.85 1.10
C GLU A 94 7.26 -1.86 0.74
N ASP A 95 7.72 -0.95 -0.12
CA ASP A 95 9.14 -0.85 -0.46
C ASP A 95 10.00 -0.37 0.70
N LYS A 96 9.51 0.59 1.48
CA LYS A 96 10.19 1.02 2.70
C LYS A 96 10.32 -0.12 3.70
N LYS A 97 9.26 -0.93 3.88
CA LYS A 97 9.31 -2.13 4.72
C LYS A 97 10.29 -3.16 4.16
N LYS A 98 10.30 -3.43 2.85
CA LYS A 98 11.27 -4.35 2.25
C LYS A 98 12.71 -3.87 2.41
N ALA A 99 12.98 -2.57 2.20
CA ALA A 99 14.30 -2.00 2.42
C ALA A 99 14.75 -2.09 3.89
N GLN A 100 13.85 -1.88 4.86
CA GLN A 100 14.14 -2.07 6.28
C GLN A 100 14.39 -3.54 6.65
N VAL A 101 13.66 -4.49 6.06
CA VAL A 101 13.90 -5.92 6.30
C VAL A 101 15.24 -6.33 5.71
N THR A 102 15.63 -5.86 4.52
CA THR A 102 16.96 -6.13 3.95
C THR A 102 18.10 -5.49 4.74
N ALA A 103 17.90 -4.30 5.32
CA ALA A 103 18.91 -3.63 6.15
C ALA A 103 19.11 -4.28 7.54
N ASN A 104 18.12 -5.04 8.03
CA ASN A 104 18.20 -5.76 9.31
C ASN A 104 18.68 -7.21 9.20
N ILE A 105 18.96 -7.73 8.00
CA ILE A 105 19.63 -9.03 7.82
C ILE A 105 21.13 -8.76 7.74
N THR A 106 21.73 -8.42 8.88
CA THR A 106 23.16 -8.65 9.10
C THR A 106 23.37 -10.16 9.07
N PRO A 107 24.22 -10.73 8.21
CA PRO A 107 24.55 -12.14 8.30
C PRO A 107 25.31 -12.35 9.61
N TYR A 108 24.62 -12.83 10.64
CA TYR A 108 25.27 -13.45 11.78
C TYR A 108 26.02 -14.67 11.24
N SER A 109 27.34 -14.53 11.15
CA SER A 109 28.26 -15.65 10.99
C SER A 109 27.90 -16.71 12.03
N VAL A 110 27.51 -17.89 11.55
CA VAL A 110 27.29 -19.07 12.40
C VAL A 110 28.65 -19.58 12.87
N ASP A 111 29.10 -19.10 14.02
CA ASP A 111 30.13 -19.82 14.77
C ASP A 111 29.43 -20.87 15.64
N THR A 112 29.37 -22.08 15.09
CA THR A 112 28.98 -23.29 15.81
C THR A 112 30.15 -23.73 16.69
N THR A 113 30.16 -23.31 17.96
CA THR A 113 30.78 -24.08 19.05
C THR A 113 30.06 -23.89 20.39
N SER A 114 29.52 -25.00 20.89
CA SER A 114 29.61 -25.47 22.28
C SER A 114 29.06 -24.66 23.46
N THR A 115 28.09 -25.30 24.13
CA THR A 115 28.08 -25.60 25.58
C THR A 115 27.64 -24.50 26.56
N ALA A 116 26.46 -24.75 27.13
CA ALA A 116 26.01 -24.49 28.51
C ALA A 116 26.75 -23.40 29.32
N ASN A 117 26.08 -22.25 29.54
CA ASN A 117 25.82 -21.72 30.88
C ASN A 117 25.05 -20.40 30.81
N GLN A 118 23.87 -20.38 31.41
CA GLN A 118 23.18 -19.15 31.77
C GLN A 118 23.92 -18.49 32.95
N PRO A 119 24.17 -17.18 32.94
CA PRO A 119 24.15 -16.40 34.16
C PRO A 119 22.91 -15.50 34.20
N PRO A 120 22.26 -15.35 35.37
CA PRO A 120 21.00 -14.62 35.51
C PRO A 120 21.18 -13.12 35.25
N ARG A 121 20.11 -12.52 34.72
CA ARG A 121 19.99 -11.08 34.40
C ARG A 121 20.35 -10.24 35.63
N LYS A 122 21.36 -9.38 35.49
CA LYS A 122 21.69 -8.35 36.50
C LYS A 122 20.55 -7.34 36.56
N LEU A 123 19.84 -7.30 37.68
CA LEU A 123 19.02 -6.16 38.08
C LEU A 123 19.96 -4.97 38.41
N PRO A 124 19.56 -3.72 38.12
CA PRO A 124 20.31 -2.55 38.57
C PRO A 124 20.29 -2.45 40.11
N TYR A 125 21.44 -2.06 40.66
CA TYR A 125 21.70 -1.90 42.09
C TYR A 125 20.91 -0.71 42.66
N ASP A 126 20.18 -0.92 43.75
CA ASP A 126 19.42 0.10 44.50
C ASP A 126 20.09 0.33 45.87
N PRO A 127 20.81 1.45 46.08
CA PRO A 127 21.52 1.74 47.32
C PRO A 127 20.69 2.60 48.28
N THR A 128 19.46 2.20 48.61
CA THR A 128 18.70 2.87 49.68
C THR A 128 18.27 1.91 50.78
N ARG A 129 19.25 1.54 51.63
CA ARG A 129 19.01 1.08 53.00
C ARG A 129 19.89 1.86 53.99
N HIS A 130 19.34 2.96 54.49
CA HIS A 130 19.54 3.53 55.82
C HIS A 130 18.15 4.07 56.18
N THR A 131 17.49 3.69 57.26
CA THR A 131 17.92 3.38 58.62
C THR A 131 16.95 2.42 59.29
#